data_AF-A0A292QP13-F1
#
_entry.id   AF-A0A292QP13-F1
#
_cell.length_a   1.000
_cell.length_b   1.000
_cell.length_c   1.000
_cell.angle_alpha   90.00
_cell.angle_beta   90.00
_cell.angle_gamma   90.00
#
_symmetry.space_group_name_H-M   'P 1'
#
loop_
_entity.id
_entity.type
_entity.pdbx_description
1 polymer ?
#
loop_
_entity_poly.entity_id
_entity_poly.type
_entity_poly.pdbx_seq_one_letter_code
_entity_poly.pdbx_strand_id
1 'polypeptide(L)'
;MNMFKRWYDADSVVSRAINELEKSSEEIQVRCADYIIDLLKDVELEELSLDDQYNYIMRRWYDKNVKVSHAIEYLRLSPADVRRETALKVLKYLKELKA
;
A
#
# COMPACT_ATOMS: atom_id res chain seq x y z
N MET A 1 14.72 11.91 -15.40
CA MET A 1 14.29 10.55 -15.79
C MET A 1 14.03 9.78 -14.50
N ASN A 2 12.79 9.63 -14.07
CA ASN A 2 12.51 8.84 -12.86
C ASN A 2 12.83 7.38 -13.18
N MET A 3 13.87 6.85 -12.54
CA MET A 3 14.40 5.49 -12.80
C MET A 3 13.53 4.38 -12.18
N PHE A 4 12.48 4.74 -11.44
CA PHE A 4 11.58 3.81 -10.75
C PHE A 4 10.33 3.52 -11.59
N LYS A 5 10.01 2.24 -11.80
CA LYS A 5 8.82 1.82 -12.56
C LYS A 5 7.52 2.05 -11.80
N ARG A 6 7.57 2.07 -10.47
CA ARG A 6 6.41 2.26 -9.57
C ARG A 6 6.81 3.20 -8.42
N TRP A 7 5.83 3.90 -7.82
CA TRP A 7 6.10 4.85 -6.74
C TRP A 7 6.75 4.20 -5.52
N TYR A 8 6.37 2.95 -5.20
CA TYR A 8 6.92 2.20 -4.08
C TYR A 8 8.29 1.59 -4.37
N ASP A 9 8.76 1.59 -5.62
CA ASP A 9 10.11 1.08 -5.94
C ASP A 9 11.22 2.04 -5.48
N ALA A 10 10.86 3.27 -5.09
CA ALA A 10 11.80 4.23 -4.51
C ALA A 10 12.30 3.82 -3.12
N ASP A 11 11.55 2.98 -2.38
CA ASP A 11 11.94 2.45 -1.08
C ASP A 11 11.89 0.91 -1.09
N SER A 12 13.04 0.27 -0.84
CA SER A 12 13.17 -1.19 -0.86
C SER A 12 12.27 -1.92 0.14
N VAL A 13 11.93 -1.31 1.28
CA VAL A 13 11.04 -1.87 2.29
C VAL A 13 9.60 -1.80 1.84
N VAL A 14 9.18 -0.66 1.28
CA VAL A 14 7.83 -0.48 0.76
C VAL A 14 7.60 -1.41 -0.44
N SER A 15 8.55 -1.45 -1.39
CA SER A 15 8.50 -2.37 -2.53
C SER A 15 8.37 -3.82 -2.08
N ARG A 16 9.16 -4.24 -1.08
CA ARG A 16 9.07 -5.58 -0.51
C ARG A 16 7.70 -5.86 0.12
N ALA A 17 7.17 -4.93 0.92
CA ALA A 17 5.86 -5.09 1.56
C ALA A 17 4.74 -5.29 0.53
N ILE A 18 4.73 -4.47 -0.53
CA ILE A 18 3.73 -4.56 -1.61
C ILE A 18 3.87 -5.87 -2.40
N ASN A 19 5.09 -6.31 -2.70
CA ASN A 19 5.35 -7.56 -3.41
C ASN A 19 4.95 -8.80 -2.58
N GLU A 20 5.20 -8.79 -1.27
CA GLU A 20 4.75 -9.86 -0.37
C GLU A 20 3.23 -9.89 -0.21
N LEU A 21 2.60 -8.71 -0.20
CA LEU A 21 1.14 -8.59 -0.18
C LEU A 21 0.52 -9.11 -1.49
N GLU A 22 1.06 -8.73 -2.65
CA GLU A 22 0.62 -9.19 -3.98
C GLU A 22 0.60 -10.72 -4.10
N LYS A 23 1.61 -11.39 -3.53
CA LYS A 23 1.73 -12.86 -3.54
C LYS A 23 0.87 -13.58 -2.51
N SER A 24 0.22 -12.84 -1.61
CA SER A 24 -0.63 -13.43 -0.57
C SER A 24 -2.01 -13.78 -1.12
N SER A 25 -2.76 -14.66 -0.44
CA SER A 25 -4.15 -14.94 -0.80
C SER A 25 -5.02 -13.68 -0.71
N GLU A 26 -6.11 -13.64 -1.46
CA GLU A 26 -7.05 -12.50 -1.45
C GLU A 26 -7.57 -12.20 -0.03
N GLU A 27 -7.80 -13.24 0.78
CA GLU A 27 -8.19 -13.07 2.19
C GLU A 27 -7.12 -12.32 3.00
N ILE A 28 -5.85 -12.71 2.88
CA ILE A 28 -4.73 -12.05 3.57
C ILE A 28 -4.55 -10.62 3.05
N GLN A 29 -4.72 -10.40 1.75
CA GLN A 29 -4.67 -9.07 1.15
C GLN A 29 -5.70 -8.13 1.79
N VAL A 30 -6.95 -8.59 1.93
CA VAL A 30 -8.02 -7.83 2.57
C VAL A 30 -7.71 -7.56 4.05
N ARG A 31 -7.25 -8.57 4.81
CA ARG A 31 -6.88 -8.38 6.23
C ARG A 31 -5.73 -7.38 6.41
N CYS A 32 -4.76 -7.40 5.51
CA CYS A 32 -3.67 -6.42 5.52
C CYS A 32 -4.14 -5.03 5.10
N ALA A 33 -5.11 -4.93 4.19
CA ALA A 33 -5.70 -3.65 3.82
C ALA A 33 -6.40 -2.99 5.01
N ASP A 34 -7.19 -3.75 5.78
CA ASP A 34 -7.79 -3.26 7.03
C ASP A 34 -6.71 -2.76 8.00
N TYR A 35 -5.63 -3.54 8.19
CA TYR A 35 -4.52 -3.16 9.06
C TYR A 35 -3.79 -1.88 8.61
N ILE A 36 -3.55 -1.71 7.31
CA ILE A 36 -2.93 -0.49 6.76
C ILE A 36 -3.81 0.73 7.00
N ILE A 37 -5.11 0.60 6.76
CA ILE A 37 -6.07 1.68 7.00
C ILE A 37 -6.08 2.06 8.48
N ASP A 38 -6.10 1.07 9.38
CA ASP A 38 -6.07 1.31 10.82
C ASP A 38 -4.79 2.01 11.31
N LEU A 39 -3.64 1.73 10.69
CA LEU A 39 -2.38 2.41 10.99
C LEU A 39 -2.33 3.86 10.50
N LEU A 40 -3.07 4.18 9.44
CA LEU A 40 -2.98 5.45 8.74
C LEU A 40 -4.20 6.36 8.92
N LYS A 41 -5.27 5.91 9.57
CA LYS A 41 -6.52 6.68 9.73
C LYS A 41 -6.36 8.00 10.47
N ASP A 42 -5.36 8.11 11.34
CA ASP A 42 -5.07 9.32 12.13
C ASP A 42 -3.83 10.07 11.60
N VAL A 43 -3.32 9.69 10.43
CA VAL A 43 -2.16 10.32 9.78
C VAL A 43 -2.65 11.39 8.81
N GLU A 44 -2.00 12.55 8.82
CA GLU A 44 -2.22 13.57 7.80
C GLU A 44 -1.65 13.09 6.45
N LEU A 45 -2.55 12.84 5.48
CA LEU A 45 -2.21 12.34 4.16
C LEU A 45 -2.07 13.50 3.16
N GLU A 46 -1.19 13.34 2.18
CA GLU A 46 -1.11 14.26 1.04
C GLU A 46 -2.45 14.30 0.28
N GLU A 47 -2.82 15.47 -0.23
CA GLU A 47 -4.05 15.64 -1.00
C GLU A 47 -3.99 14.85 -2.32
N LEU A 48 -5.08 14.16 -2.62
CA LEU A 48 -5.22 13.45 -3.88
C LEU A 48 -5.60 14.43 -5.00
N SER A 49 -4.74 14.57 -6.01
CA SER A 49 -5.07 15.42 -7.16
C SER A 49 -6.26 14.86 -7.96
N LEU A 50 -7.04 15.74 -8.60
CA LEU A 50 -8.14 15.32 -9.48
C LEU A 50 -7.62 14.46 -10.65
N ASP A 51 -6.43 14.76 -11.17
CA ASP A 51 -5.79 13.96 -12.23
C ASP A 51 -5.38 12.57 -11.75
N ASP A 52 -4.99 12.43 -10.48
CA ASP A 52 -4.76 11.12 -9.88
C ASP A 52 -6.08 10.34 -9.76
N GLN A 53 -7.20 10.96 -9.39
CA GLN A 53 -8.48 10.23 -9.28
C GLN A 53 -8.91 9.53 -10.59
N TYR A 54 -8.71 10.17 -11.75
CA TYR A 54 -9.14 9.62 -13.05
C TYR A 54 -8.22 8.54 -13.62
N ASN A 55 -6.95 8.49 -13.21
CA ASN A 55 -5.93 7.61 -13.82
C ASN A 55 -5.81 6.21 -13.20
N TYR A 56 -6.47 5.96 -12.06
CA TYR A 56 -6.19 4.81 -11.20
C TYR A 56 -7.16 3.64 -11.37
N ILE A 57 -8.28 3.82 -12.05
CA ILE A 57 -9.28 2.75 -12.17
C ILE A 57 -8.72 1.64 -13.08
N MET A 58 -8.44 0.47 -12.49
CA MET A 58 -8.16 -0.84 -13.14
C MET A 58 -6.79 -1.05 -13.81
N ARG A 59 -5.68 -0.52 -13.28
CA ARG A 59 -4.34 -0.76 -13.88
C ARG A 59 -3.45 -1.73 -13.10
N ARG A 60 -3.73 -1.98 -11.82
CA ARG A 60 -2.86 -2.70 -10.89
C ARG A 60 -3.56 -3.90 -10.27
N TRP A 61 -2.78 -4.83 -9.73
CA TRP A 61 -3.33 -6.04 -9.11
C TRP A 61 -4.25 -5.70 -7.93
N TYR A 62 -3.90 -4.67 -7.14
CA TYR A 62 -4.68 -4.22 -5.98
C TYR A 62 -5.95 -3.46 -6.36
N ASP A 63 -6.08 -2.99 -7.60
CA ASP A 63 -7.30 -2.29 -8.07
C ASP A 63 -8.48 -3.25 -8.27
N LYS A 64 -8.23 -4.57 -8.27
CA LYS A 64 -9.28 -5.60 -8.34
C LYS A 64 -10.15 -5.66 -7.09
N ASN A 65 -9.66 -5.13 -5.97
CA ASN A 65 -10.39 -5.05 -4.72
C ASN A 65 -10.35 -3.62 -4.19
N VAL A 66 -11.53 -2.98 -4.12
CA VAL A 66 -11.66 -1.57 -3.73
C VAL A 66 -11.00 -1.25 -2.39
N LYS A 67 -11.08 -2.17 -1.41
CA LYS A 67 -10.48 -1.97 -0.09
C LYS A 67 -8.95 -2.02 -0.16
N VAL A 68 -8.40 -3.00 -0.89
CA VAL A 68 -6.95 -3.12 -1.06
C VAL A 68 -6.42 -1.91 -1.80
N SER A 69 -7.08 -1.48 -2.87
CA SER A 69 -6.73 -0.24 -3.61
C SER A 69 -6.73 0.98 -2.68
N HIS A 70 -7.77 1.16 -1.88
CA HIS A 70 -7.88 2.26 -0.91
C HIS A 70 -6.76 2.25 0.13
N ALA A 71 -6.42 1.07 0.66
CA ALA A 71 -5.32 0.93 1.61
C ALA A 71 -3.95 1.26 0.99
N ILE A 72 -3.70 0.81 -0.25
CA ILE A 72 -2.46 1.15 -0.96
C ILE A 72 -2.39 2.64 -1.26
N GLU A 73 -3.52 3.29 -1.52
CA GLU A 73 -3.57 4.73 -1.74
C GLU A 73 -3.28 5.52 -0.46
N TYR A 74 -3.82 5.10 0.69
CA TYR A 74 -3.44 5.67 1.99
C TYR A 74 -1.93 5.57 2.22
N LEU A 75 -1.35 4.41 1.92
CA LEU A 75 0.08 4.21 2.04
C LEU A 75 0.86 5.13 1.07
N ARG A 76 0.38 5.30 -0.17
CA ARG A 76 0.99 6.17 -1.17
C ARG A 76 0.98 7.64 -0.74
N LEU A 77 -0.11 8.10 -0.15
CA LEU A 77 -0.30 9.50 0.27
C LEU A 77 0.32 9.80 1.65
N SER A 78 0.66 8.77 2.43
CA SER A 78 1.32 8.96 3.72
C SER A 78 2.73 9.54 3.58
N PRO A 79 3.23 10.33 4.55
CA PRO A 79 4.60 10.84 4.58
C PRO A 79 5.64 9.72 4.43
N ALA A 80 6.79 10.01 3.82
CA ALA A 80 7.78 8.98 3.44
C ALA A 80 8.29 8.13 4.63
N ASP A 81 8.49 8.74 5.79
CA ASP A 81 8.89 8.08 7.04
C ASP A 81 7.76 7.19 7.59
N VAL A 82 6.54 7.72 7.69
CA VAL A 82 5.33 6.99 8.12
C VAL A 82 5.04 5.81 7.19
N ARG A 83 5.19 6.01 5.88
CA ARG A 83 5.02 4.99 4.84
C ARG A 83 6.00 3.84 5.03
N ARG A 84 7.28 4.16 5.25
CA ARG A 84 8.33 3.15 5.49
C ARG A 84 8.06 2.39 6.79
N GLU A 85 7.67 3.08 7.86
CA GLU A 85 7.32 2.45 9.13
C GLU A 85 6.11 1.52 8.99
N THR A 86 5.07 1.97 8.29
CA THR A 86 3.87 1.19 7.98
C THR A 86 4.23 -0.06 7.18
N ALA A 87 5.10 0.05 6.17
CA ALA A 87 5.57 -1.10 5.40
C ALA A 87 6.31 -2.15 6.26
N LEU A 88 7.10 -1.73 7.27
CA LEU A 88 7.72 -2.65 8.22
C LEU A 88 6.67 -3.37 9.08
N LYS A 89 5.66 -2.65 9.57
CA LYS A 89 4.55 -3.23 10.34
C LYS A 89 3.75 -4.23 9.50
N VAL A 90 3.47 -3.91 8.23
CA VAL A 90 2.79 -4.80 7.28
C VAL A 90 3.59 -6.07 7.03
N LEU A 91 4.91 -5.99 6.82
CA LEU A 91 5.75 -7.17 6.65
C LEU A 91 5.73 -8.09 7.87
N LYS A 92 5.75 -7.51 9.07
CA LYS A 92 5.62 -8.27 10.32
C LYS A 92 4.25 -8.96 10.41
N TYR A 93 3.17 -8.22 10.15
CA TYR A 93 1.81 -8.75 10.20
C TYR A 93 1.57 -9.85 9.15
N LEU A 94 2.07 -9.67 7.92
CA LEU A 94 2.04 -10.70 6.87
C LEU A 94 2.74 -11.99 7.29
N LYS A 95 3.86 -11.87 8.02
CA LYS A 95 4.57 -13.05 8.55
C LYS A 95 3.72 -13.76 9.62
N GLU A 96 3.03 -13.01 10.48
CA GLU A 96 2.16 -13.55 11.52
C GLU A 96 0.91 -14.24 10.95
N LEU A 97 0.32 -13.72 9.87
CA LEU A 97 -0.83 -14.33 9.20
C LEU A 97 -0.51 -15.60 8.41
N LYS A 98 0.76 -15.80 8.03
CA LYS A 98 1.24 -16.95 7.23
C LYS A 98 1.92 -18.03 8.07
N ALA A 99 2.12 -17.77 9.37
CA ALA A 99 2.69 -18.70 10.33
C ALA A 99 1.66 -19.76 10.76
#